data_AF-A0A537KRT3-F1
#
_entry.id   AF-A0A537KRT3-F1
#
_cell.length_a   1.000
_cell.length_b   1.000
_cell.length_c   1.000
_cell.angle_alpha   90.00
_cell.angle_beta   90.00
_cell.angle_gamma   90.00
#
_symmetry.space_group_name_H-M   'P 1'
#
loop_
_entity.id
_entity.type
_entity.pdbx_description
1 polymer ?
#
loop_
_entity_poly.entity_id
_entity_poly.type
_entity_poly.pdbx_seq_one_letter_code
_entity_poly.pdbx_strand_id
1 'polypeptide(L)'
;MKKMFFLLLLPLLFEVSCSTTKTSTTLVNQYKYDTQKKIVCENGAVVSAHPLASKVGLAILKMGGNAVDAAIATQLALAVVYPNAGNIGGGGFMVARLKKGKLVAIDYREKAPGNAHRDMYLSATGEPQLELSQNGHLSSGVPGTVAGLFESSKYAKLSFDKLIQPAIDLAEKGFILSDREAKGFNSLKGQFEKYNTQTPVFVKSISWKGGDTLFQKDLAET
;
A
#
# COMPACT_ATOMS: atom_id res chain seq x y z
N MET A 1 -56.97 -64.43 0.12
CA MET A 1 -56.07 -63.60 0.96
C MET A 1 -55.29 -62.64 0.06
N LYS A 2 -55.71 -61.38 -0.03
CA LYS A 2 -55.06 -60.34 -0.86
C LYS A 2 -53.88 -59.75 -0.08
N LYS A 3 -52.66 -59.83 -0.61
CA LYS A 3 -51.48 -59.15 -0.05
C LYS A 3 -51.38 -57.74 -0.63
N MET A 4 -51.46 -56.74 0.23
CA MET A 4 -51.38 -55.31 -0.08
C MET A 4 -49.93 -54.87 0.11
N PHE A 5 -49.27 -54.46 -0.97
CA PHE A 5 -47.89 -53.95 -0.96
C PHE A 5 -47.94 -52.45 -0.65
N PHE A 6 -47.37 -52.04 0.48
CA PHE A 6 -47.25 -50.63 0.86
C PHE A 6 -45.90 -50.12 0.37
N LEU A 7 -45.91 -49.28 -0.68
CA LEU A 7 -44.71 -48.63 -1.22
C LEU A 7 -44.45 -47.35 -0.42
N LEU A 8 -43.45 -47.35 0.45
CA LEU A 8 -43.04 -46.18 1.23
C LEU A 8 -42.11 -45.31 0.36
N LEU A 9 -42.60 -44.17 -0.13
CA LEU A 9 -41.77 -43.15 -0.78
C LEU A 9 -41.09 -42.28 0.29
N LEU A 10 -39.77 -42.39 0.40
CA LEU A 10 -38.94 -41.55 1.26
C LEU A 10 -38.55 -40.28 0.48
N PRO A 11 -38.83 -39.05 0.96
CA PRO A 11 -38.40 -37.85 0.28
C PRO A 11 -36.89 -37.63 0.53
N LEU A 12 -36.10 -37.65 -0.55
CA LEU A 12 -34.68 -37.30 -0.53
C LEU A 12 -34.55 -35.77 -0.36
N LEU A 13 -34.33 -35.31 0.87
CA LEU A 13 -33.96 -33.93 1.18
C LEU A 13 -32.51 -33.71 0.75
N PHE A 14 -32.31 -33.08 -0.40
CA PHE A 14 -31.00 -32.55 -0.82
C PHE A 14 -30.73 -31.24 -0.05
N GLU A 15 -30.03 -31.34 1.07
CA GLU A 15 -29.45 -30.17 1.72
C GLU A 15 -28.27 -29.66 0.89
N VAL A 16 -28.52 -28.63 0.07
CA VAL A 16 -27.47 -27.85 -0.56
C VAL A 16 -26.85 -26.94 0.50
N SER A 17 -25.89 -27.48 1.26
CA SER A 17 -25.04 -26.70 2.15
C SER A 17 -24.08 -25.87 1.30
N CYS A 18 -24.50 -24.64 0.99
CA CYS A 18 -23.66 -23.66 0.31
C CYS A 18 -22.69 -23.05 1.33
N SER A 19 -21.60 -23.77 1.63
CA SER A 19 -20.49 -23.22 2.41
C SER A 19 -19.75 -22.21 1.53
N THR A 20 -20.04 -20.92 1.70
CA THR A 20 -19.18 -19.85 1.20
C THR A 20 -17.95 -19.76 2.08
N THR A 21 -16.99 -20.67 1.86
CA THR A 21 -15.63 -20.49 2.37
C THR A 21 -15.05 -19.24 1.72
N LYS A 22 -15.03 -18.12 2.47
CA LYS A 22 -14.18 -16.98 2.17
C LYS A 22 -12.73 -17.44 2.30
N THR A 23 -12.19 -18.02 1.25
CA THR A 23 -10.76 -18.26 1.13
C THR A 23 -10.11 -16.89 1.04
N SER A 24 -9.63 -16.36 2.17
CA SER A 24 -8.73 -15.21 2.20
C SER A 24 -7.42 -15.66 1.56
N THR A 25 -7.40 -15.64 0.23
CA THR A 25 -6.22 -15.98 -0.55
C THR A 25 -5.25 -14.83 -0.37
N THR A 26 -4.37 -14.96 0.62
CA THR A 26 -3.34 -13.95 0.88
C THR A 26 -2.48 -13.85 -0.38
N LEU A 27 -2.62 -12.75 -1.13
CA LEU A 27 -2.06 -12.61 -2.48
C LEU A 27 -0.54 -12.64 -2.51
N VAL A 28 0.10 -12.34 -1.38
CA VAL A 28 1.56 -12.28 -1.22
C VAL A 28 1.95 -12.82 0.15
N ASN A 29 2.96 -13.70 0.22
CA ASN A 29 3.54 -14.09 1.50
C ASN A 29 4.45 -12.97 2.05
N GLN A 30 3.94 -12.24 3.04
CA GLN A 30 4.62 -11.12 3.71
C GLN A 30 5.72 -11.52 4.70
N TYR A 31 5.88 -12.82 4.98
CA TYR A 31 6.90 -13.38 5.87
C TYR A 31 8.05 -14.07 5.11
N LYS A 32 8.02 -14.06 3.77
CA LYS A 32 9.09 -14.61 2.95
C LYS A 32 9.21 -13.90 1.60
N TYR A 33 10.24 -13.08 1.46
CA TYR A 33 10.55 -12.39 0.20
C TYR A 33 12.04 -12.14 0.04
N ASP A 34 12.46 -12.06 -1.22
CA ASP A 34 13.86 -11.87 -1.61
C ASP A 34 13.94 -10.76 -2.65
N THR A 35 15.06 -10.04 -2.64
CA THR A 35 15.33 -8.97 -3.62
C THR A 35 15.85 -9.58 -4.91
N GLN A 36 15.15 -9.33 -6.03
CA GLN A 36 15.61 -9.70 -7.37
C GLN A 36 16.04 -8.46 -8.16
N LYS A 37 17.30 -8.44 -8.62
CA LYS A 37 17.87 -7.30 -9.37
C LYS A 37 17.71 -7.42 -10.89
N LYS A 38 17.41 -8.61 -11.39
CA LYS A 38 17.23 -8.90 -12.81
C LYS A 38 16.10 -9.91 -12.97
N ILE A 39 15.24 -9.69 -13.95
CA ILE A 39 14.16 -10.61 -14.31
C ILE A 39 13.95 -10.55 -15.82
N VAL A 40 13.64 -11.70 -16.41
CA VAL A 40 13.16 -11.83 -17.79
C VAL A 40 11.75 -12.40 -17.70
N CYS A 41 10.80 -11.79 -18.41
CA CYS A 41 9.40 -12.19 -18.39
C CYS A 41 8.77 -12.02 -19.78
N GLU A 42 7.79 -12.86 -20.09
CA GLU A 42 7.16 -12.88 -21.43
C GLU A 42 5.90 -11.99 -21.51
N ASN A 43 5.17 -11.84 -20.40
CA ASN A 43 3.82 -11.23 -20.41
C ASN A 43 3.78 -9.82 -19.81
N GLY A 44 4.43 -9.60 -18.67
CA GLY A 44 4.40 -8.33 -17.96
C GLY A 44 5.27 -8.36 -16.71
N ALA A 45 5.73 -7.18 -16.29
CA ALA A 45 6.59 -6.99 -15.13
C ALA A 45 6.07 -5.84 -14.26
N VAL A 46 6.33 -5.96 -12.95
CA VAL A 46 6.20 -4.86 -11.99
C VAL A 46 7.50 -4.77 -11.20
N VAL A 47 8.15 -3.61 -11.26
CA VAL A 47 9.41 -3.33 -10.57
C VAL A 47 9.19 -2.15 -9.62
N SER A 48 9.64 -2.30 -8.37
CA SER A 48 9.47 -1.30 -7.32
C SER A 48 10.61 -1.40 -6.30
N ALA A 49 10.66 -0.45 -5.37
CA ALA A 49 11.70 -0.40 -4.33
C ALA A 49 11.60 -1.53 -3.29
N HIS A 50 10.45 -2.23 -3.20
CA HIS A 50 10.23 -3.28 -2.21
C HIS A 50 9.66 -4.55 -2.86
N PRO A 51 10.23 -5.74 -2.61
CA PRO A 51 9.78 -6.99 -3.24
C PRO A 51 8.30 -7.32 -3.01
N LEU A 52 7.75 -7.03 -1.82
CA LEU A 52 6.33 -7.24 -1.54
C LEU A 52 5.42 -6.36 -2.42
N ALA A 53 5.79 -5.10 -2.66
CA ALA A 53 4.99 -4.21 -3.51
C ALA A 53 5.03 -4.65 -4.98
N SER A 54 6.20 -5.08 -5.48
CA SER A 54 6.32 -5.71 -6.80
C SER A 54 5.45 -6.97 -6.92
N LYS A 55 5.41 -7.82 -5.88
CA LYS A 55 4.56 -9.01 -5.86
C LYS A 55 3.07 -8.64 -5.83
N VAL A 56 2.67 -7.59 -5.12
CA VAL A 56 1.28 -7.08 -5.11
C VAL A 56 0.87 -6.64 -6.52
N GLY A 57 1.65 -5.78 -7.18
CA GLY A 57 1.33 -5.34 -8.53
C GLY A 57 1.28 -6.50 -9.53
N LEU A 58 2.20 -7.48 -9.41
CA LEU A 58 2.18 -8.70 -10.22
C LEU A 58 0.90 -9.53 -9.96
N ALA A 59 0.45 -9.65 -8.71
CA ALA A 59 -0.79 -10.35 -8.38
C ALA A 59 -2.00 -9.67 -9.05
N ILE A 60 -2.04 -8.34 -9.07
CA ILE A 60 -3.08 -7.56 -9.75
C ILE A 60 -3.06 -7.78 -11.28
N LEU A 61 -1.89 -7.83 -11.90
CA LEU A 61 -1.78 -8.22 -13.31
C LEU A 61 -2.32 -9.64 -13.55
N LYS A 62 -1.98 -10.59 -12.68
CA LYS A 62 -2.48 -11.98 -12.76
C LYS A 62 -3.99 -12.09 -12.54
N MET A 63 -4.60 -11.16 -11.80
CA MET A 63 -6.05 -11.03 -11.64
C MET A 63 -6.74 -10.40 -12.86
N GLY A 64 -6.00 -10.11 -13.94
CA GLY A 64 -6.54 -9.55 -15.18
C GLY A 64 -6.69 -8.02 -15.15
N GLY A 65 -6.04 -7.35 -14.19
CA GLY A 65 -5.83 -5.90 -14.19
C GLY A 65 -4.86 -5.47 -15.29
N ASN A 66 -4.87 -4.17 -15.59
CA ASN A 66 -3.96 -3.53 -16.52
C ASN A 66 -2.75 -2.90 -15.79
N ALA A 67 -1.89 -2.20 -16.53
CA ALA A 67 -0.70 -1.56 -15.96
C ALA A 67 -1.02 -0.47 -14.93
N VAL A 68 -2.14 0.25 -15.08
CA VAL A 68 -2.59 1.27 -14.13
C VAL A 68 -3.14 0.62 -12.86
N ASP A 69 -3.93 -0.46 -12.97
CA ASP A 69 -4.36 -1.26 -11.81
C ASP A 69 -3.15 -1.70 -10.98
N ALA A 70 -2.15 -2.30 -11.64
CA ALA A 70 -0.94 -2.77 -10.99
C ALA A 70 -0.12 -1.64 -10.38
N ALA A 71 -0.04 -0.47 -11.05
CA ALA A 71 0.67 0.69 -10.53
C ALA A 71 0.01 1.25 -9.26
N ILE A 72 -1.33 1.38 -9.24
CA ILE A 72 -2.09 1.84 -8.07
C ILE A 72 -1.85 0.90 -6.88
N ALA A 73 -2.03 -0.40 -7.07
CA ALA A 73 -1.83 -1.37 -6.00
C ALA A 73 -0.37 -1.44 -5.51
N THR A 74 0.59 -1.25 -6.42
CA THR A 74 2.02 -1.17 -6.06
C THR A 74 2.31 0.07 -5.21
N GLN A 75 1.77 1.24 -5.58
CA GLN A 75 1.94 2.48 -4.81
C GLN A 75 1.34 2.35 -3.40
N LEU A 76 0.13 1.79 -3.30
CA LEU A 76 -0.54 1.55 -2.03
C LEU A 76 0.24 0.56 -1.16
N ALA A 77 0.76 -0.52 -1.75
CA ALA A 77 1.63 -1.44 -1.02
C ALA A 77 2.92 -0.76 -0.55
N LEU A 78 3.56 0.06 -1.38
CA LEU A 78 4.76 0.83 -1.00
C LEU A 78 4.49 1.80 0.17
N ALA A 79 3.29 2.38 0.26
CA ALA A 79 2.90 3.21 1.39
C ALA A 79 2.94 2.47 2.74
N VAL A 80 2.90 1.13 2.71
CA VAL A 80 2.99 0.26 3.88
C VAL A 80 4.41 -0.28 4.05
N VAL A 81 4.95 -0.94 3.02
CA VAL A 81 6.20 -1.71 3.15
C VAL A 81 7.46 -0.88 2.89
N TYR A 82 7.32 0.35 2.40
CA TYR A 82 8.44 1.25 2.11
C TYR A 82 8.19 2.67 2.62
N PRO A 83 7.99 2.86 3.94
CA PRO A 83 7.53 4.13 4.53
C PRO A 83 8.55 5.29 4.41
N ASN A 84 9.79 5.01 4.00
CA ASN A 84 10.78 6.05 3.72
C ASN A 84 10.43 6.92 2.51
N ALA A 85 9.56 6.44 1.61
CA ALA A 85 9.15 7.21 0.43
C ALA A 85 7.77 6.83 -0.12
N GLY A 86 7.41 5.54 -0.07
CA GLY A 86 6.03 5.13 -0.33
C GLY A 86 5.11 5.80 0.68
N ASN A 87 4.00 6.37 0.22
CA ASN A 87 3.21 7.25 1.07
C ASN A 87 1.74 7.34 0.65
N ILE A 88 0.91 7.75 1.61
CA ILE A 88 -0.39 8.42 1.39
C ILE A 88 -0.36 9.90 1.84
N GLY A 89 0.68 10.30 2.59
CA GLY A 89 0.86 11.65 3.14
C GLY A 89 1.78 12.59 2.32
N GLY A 90 2.14 12.22 1.09
CA GLY A 90 2.94 13.05 0.18
C GLY A 90 2.24 13.23 -1.17
N GLY A 91 3.01 13.25 -2.25
CA GLY A 91 2.52 13.42 -3.62
C GLY A 91 3.44 12.80 -4.66
N GLY A 92 3.20 13.12 -5.93
CA GLY A 92 3.99 12.57 -7.04
C GLY A 92 3.36 12.78 -8.41
N PHE A 93 3.74 11.90 -9.34
CA PHE A 93 3.32 11.95 -10.74
C PHE A 93 3.08 10.54 -11.27
N MET A 94 2.09 10.39 -12.16
CA MET A 94 1.95 9.19 -12.99
C MET A 94 2.17 9.58 -14.44
N VAL A 95 3.02 8.84 -15.14
CA VAL A 95 3.15 8.93 -16.61
C VAL A 95 2.80 7.56 -17.18
N ALA A 96 1.84 7.52 -18.09
CA ALA A 96 1.33 6.29 -18.67
C ALA A 96 1.21 6.39 -20.19
N ARG A 97 1.57 5.30 -20.87
CA ARG A 97 1.23 5.06 -22.28
C ARG A 97 0.16 3.98 -22.33
N LEU A 98 -1.07 4.39 -22.61
CA LEU A 98 -2.23 3.50 -22.70
C LEU A 98 -2.23 2.71 -24.02
N LYS A 99 -3.16 1.76 -24.12
CA LYS A 99 -3.44 1.04 -25.37
C LYS A 99 -3.71 2.03 -26.50
N LYS A 100 -3.30 1.68 -27.72
CA LYS A 100 -3.36 2.55 -28.92
C LYS A 100 -2.47 3.81 -28.84
N GLY A 101 -1.57 3.88 -27.86
CA GLY A 101 -0.51 4.89 -27.81
C GLY A 101 -0.90 6.23 -27.16
N LYS A 102 -2.10 6.36 -26.58
CA LYS A 102 -2.49 7.56 -25.83
C LYS A 102 -1.55 7.77 -24.64
N LEU A 103 -1.00 8.97 -24.52
CA LEU A 103 -0.17 9.37 -23.39
C LEU A 103 -1.01 10.09 -22.34
N VAL A 104 -0.74 9.81 -21.08
CA VAL A 104 -1.39 10.42 -19.92
C VAL A 104 -0.31 10.82 -18.92
N ALA A 105 -0.43 12.02 -18.38
CA ALA A 105 0.31 12.46 -17.21
C ALA A 105 -0.69 12.95 -16.15
N ILE A 106 -0.52 12.52 -14.91
CA ILE A 106 -1.29 13.00 -13.76
C ILE A 106 -0.30 13.60 -12.78
N ASP A 107 -0.49 14.88 -12.51
CA ASP A 107 0.21 15.62 -11.46
C ASP A 107 -0.63 15.58 -10.19
N TYR A 108 -0.06 14.95 -9.16
CA TYR A 108 -0.62 14.93 -7.81
C TYR A 108 0.47 15.33 -6.81
N ARG A 109 1.31 16.30 -7.21
CA ARG A 109 2.27 16.95 -6.33
C ARG A 109 1.53 17.65 -5.20
N GLU A 110 2.19 17.69 -4.04
CA GLU A 110 1.69 18.41 -2.89
C GLU A 110 1.51 19.90 -3.22
N LYS A 111 0.50 20.51 -2.60
CA LYS A 111 0.27 21.96 -2.71
C LYS A 111 0.71 22.66 -1.43
N ALA A 112 1.26 23.86 -1.55
CA ALA A 112 1.47 24.71 -0.39
C ALA A 112 0.11 24.94 0.32
N PRO A 113 0.03 24.83 1.67
CA PRO A 113 -1.18 25.12 2.42
C PRO A 113 -1.73 26.53 2.15
N GLY A 114 -3.03 26.75 2.35
CA GLY A 114 -3.66 28.06 2.06
C GLY A 114 -3.09 29.25 2.84
N ASN A 115 -2.51 28.99 4.02
CA ASN A 115 -1.83 30.00 4.83
C ASN A 115 -0.32 30.10 4.55
N ALA A 116 0.21 29.34 3.59
CA ALA A 116 1.61 29.45 3.21
C ALA A 116 1.89 30.80 2.56
N HIS A 117 3.07 31.36 2.83
CA HIS A 117 3.51 32.63 2.26
C HIS A 117 5.02 32.60 2.00
N ARG A 118 5.49 33.51 1.14
CA ARG A 118 6.87 33.56 0.62
C ARG A 118 7.93 33.43 1.72
N ASP A 119 7.74 34.16 2.83
CA ASP A 119 8.76 34.32 3.86
C ASP A 119 8.57 33.42 5.08
N MET A 120 7.69 32.40 5.02
CA MET A 120 7.33 31.56 6.19
C MET A 120 8.49 30.75 6.78
N TYR A 121 9.62 30.68 6.07
CA TYR A 121 10.85 30.00 6.49
C TYR A 121 12.03 30.95 6.69
N LEU A 122 11.81 32.26 6.67
CA LEU A 122 12.86 33.24 6.90
C LEU A 122 12.85 33.66 8.37
N SER A 123 14.03 33.95 8.91
CA SER A 123 14.17 34.62 10.20
C SER A 123 13.84 36.11 10.08
N ALA A 124 13.80 36.82 11.20
CA ALA A 124 13.58 38.28 11.22
C ALA A 124 14.65 39.07 10.43
N THR A 125 15.86 38.50 10.26
CA THR A 125 16.94 39.12 9.48
C THR A 125 16.92 38.70 8.00
N GLY A 126 15.95 37.87 7.57
CA GLY A 126 15.83 37.38 6.19
C GLY A 126 16.60 36.10 5.90
N GLU A 127 17.29 35.51 6.88
CA GLU A 127 18.07 34.28 6.69
C GLU A 127 17.17 33.03 6.65
N PRO A 128 17.40 32.07 5.73
CA PRO A 128 16.65 30.81 5.67
C PRO A 128 16.81 29.94 6.92
N GLN A 129 15.69 29.45 7.44
CA GLN A 129 15.62 28.52 8.57
C GLN A 129 15.28 27.11 8.06
N LEU A 130 16.29 26.36 7.62
CA LEU A 130 16.12 25.06 6.95
C LEU A 130 15.37 24.02 7.79
N GLU A 131 15.53 24.04 9.11
CA GLU A 131 14.81 23.11 10.00
C GLU A 131 13.29 23.23 9.85
N LEU A 132 12.77 24.44 9.61
CA LEU A 132 11.33 24.67 9.47
C LEU A 132 10.77 24.09 8.16
N SER A 133 11.59 24.04 7.09
CA SER A 133 11.18 23.56 5.77
C SER A 133 11.53 22.09 5.50
N GLN A 134 12.31 21.46 6.38
CA GLN A 134 12.75 20.08 6.24
C GLN A 134 12.16 19.14 7.29
N ASN A 135 11.87 19.65 8.49
CA ASN A 135 11.45 18.83 9.62
C ASN A 135 10.18 19.37 10.31
N GLY A 136 9.40 18.45 10.86
CA GLY A 136 8.21 18.77 11.64
C GLY A 136 7.00 19.17 10.79
N HIS A 137 5.99 19.74 11.44
CA HIS A 137 4.68 19.95 10.82
C HIS A 137 4.68 21.01 9.72
N LEU A 138 5.50 22.07 9.89
CA LEU A 138 5.52 23.18 8.95
C LEU A 138 6.09 22.79 7.58
N SER A 139 6.96 21.78 7.51
CA SER A 139 7.58 21.32 6.27
C SER A 139 6.66 20.51 5.34
N SER A 140 5.40 20.29 5.72
CA SER A 140 4.46 19.47 4.97
C SER A 140 3.62 20.30 3.98
N GLY A 141 3.59 19.88 2.72
CA GLY A 141 2.55 20.30 1.78
C GLY A 141 1.25 19.53 1.99
N VAL A 142 0.14 20.00 1.41
CA VAL A 142 -1.14 19.27 1.38
C VAL A 142 -0.97 18.01 0.53
N PRO A 143 -1.15 16.80 1.09
CA PRO A 143 -0.91 15.54 0.38
C PRO A 143 -1.80 15.37 -0.87
N GLY A 144 -1.20 14.87 -1.95
CA GLY A 144 -1.85 14.64 -3.24
C GLY A 144 -1.98 13.17 -3.64
N THR A 145 -1.19 12.25 -3.07
CA THR A 145 -1.11 10.85 -3.54
C THR A 145 -2.48 10.17 -3.66
N VAL A 146 -3.31 10.21 -2.61
CA VAL A 146 -4.63 9.55 -2.64
C VAL A 146 -5.51 10.13 -3.75
N ALA A 147 -5.57 11.47 -3.89
CA ALA A 147 -6.31 12.11 -4.98
C ALA A 147 -5.78 11.70 -6.37
N GLY A 148 -4.47 11.62 -6.53
CA GLY A 148 -3.82 11.13 -7.75
C GLY A 148 -4.16 9.68 -8.07
N LEU A 149 -4.26 8.81 -7.06
CA LEU A 149 -4.67 7.41 -7.24
C LEU A 149 -6.14 7.29 -7.70
N PHE A 150 -7.05 8.10 -7.12
CA PHE A 150 -8.43 8.17 -7.59
C PHE A 150 -8.53 8.74 -9.01
N GLU A 151 -7.74 9.77 -9.36
CA GLU A 151 -7.69 10.28 -10.73
C GLU A 151 -7.15 9.23 -11.71
N SER A 152 -6.11 8.48 -11.30
CA SER A 152 -5.54 7.37 -12.06
C SER A 152 -6.53 6.22 -12.26
N SER A 153 -7.41 5.98 -11.28
CA SER A 153 -8.40 4.90 -11.32
C SER A 153 -9.41 5.02 -12.48
N LYS A 154 -9.54 6.20 -13.10
CA LYS A 154 -10.30 6.39 -14.35
C LYS A 154 -9.75 5.56 -15.52
N TYR A 155 -8.50 5.12 -15.45
CA TYR A 155 -7.85 4.24 -16.42
C TYR A 155 -7.66 2.81 -15.90
N ALA A 156 -8.10 2.51 -14.68
CA ALA A 156 -8.10 1.18 -14.09
C ALA A 156 -9.23 0.32 -14.66
N LYS A 157 -9.11 -1.00 -14.52
CA LYS A 157 -10.14 -1.97 -14.92
C LYS A 157 -10.78 -2.65 -13.71
N LEU A 158 -10.02 -2.84 -12.63
CA LEU A 158 -10.51 -3.43 -11.40
C LEU A 158 -11.08 -2.32 -10.49
N SER A 159 -11.97 -2.73 -9.59
CA SER A 159 -12.53 -1.85 -8.57
C SER A 159 -11.47 -1.50 -7.52
N PHE A 160 -11.56 -0.30 -6.95
CA PHE A 160 -10.52 0.22 -6.06
C PHE A 160 -10.35 -0.62 -4.78
N ASP A 161 -11.42 -1.22 -4.27
CA ASP A 161 -11.38 -2.18 -3.15
C ASP A 161 -10.39 -3.33 -3.41
N LYS A 162 -10.37 -3.86 -4.64
CA LYS A 162 -9.42 -4.93 -5.02
C LYS A 162 -7.98 -4.43 -5.08
N LEU A 163 -7.78 -3.15 -5.44
CA LEU A 163 -6.46 -2.56 -5.59
C LEU A 163 -5.84 -2.20 -4.23
N ILE A 164 -6.66 -1.75 -3.27
CA ILE A 164 -6.21 -1.34 -1.93
C ILE A 164 -6.10 -2.50 -0.95
N GLN A 165 -6.94 -3.54 -1.06
CA GLN A 165 -6.96 -4.66 -0.11
C GLN A 165 -5.59 -5.28 0.19
N PRO A 166 -4.67 -5.49 -0.78
CA PRO A 166 -3.35 -6.02 -0.46
C PRO A 166 -2.53 -5.12 0.48
N ALA A 167 -2.68 -3.80 0.38
CA ALA A 167 -2.00 -2.86 1.27
C ALA A 167 -2.61 -2.90 2.68
N ILE A 168 -3.94 -2.96 2.78
CA ILE A 168 -4.66 -3.15 4.05
C ILE A 168 -4.17 -4.43 4.74
N ASP A 169 -4.15 -5.55 4.02
CA ASP A 169 -3.68 -6.83 4.54
C ASP A 169 -2.23 -6.75 5.05
N LEU A 170 -1.33 -6.09 4.32
CA LEU A 170 0.07 -5.90 4.73
C LEU A 170 0.19 -5.02 5.98
N ALA A 171 -0.64 -3.99 6.12
CA ALA A 171 -0.63 -3.08 7.25
C ALA A 171 -1.22 -3.74 8.50
N GLU A 172 -2.36 -4.42 8.35
CA GLU A 172 -3.11 -5.06 9.44
C GLU A 172 -2.41 -6.33 9.95
N LYS A 173 -2.02 -7.22 9.04
CA LYS A 173 -1.42 -8.52 9.36
C LYS A 173 0.11 -8.44 9.52
N GLY A 174 0.69 -7.28 9.22
CA GLY A 174 2.11 -6.96 9.35
C GLY A 174 3.04 -7.67 8.36
N PHE A 175 4.28 -7.22 8.23
CA PHE A 175 5.28 -7.85 7.37
C PHE A 175 6.64 -7.94 8.08
N ILE A 176 7.48 -8.90 7.68
CA ILE A 176 8.83 -9.01 8.26
C ILE A 176 9.71 -7.88 7.76
N LEU A 177 10.56 -7.37 8.65
CA LEU A 177 11.58 -6.40 8.30
C LEU A 177 12.85 -7.10 7.81
N SER A 178 13.50 -6.53 6.82
CA SER A 178 14.91 -6.77 6.55
C SER A 178 15.80 -6.09 7.59
N ASP A 179 17.07 -6.53 7.69
CA ASP A 179 18.06 -5.87 8.54
C ASP A 179 18.26 -4.39 8.21
N ARG A 180 18.14 -4.04 6.92
CA ARG A 180 18.25 -2.65 6.46
C ARG A 180 17.10 -1.79 6.96
N GLU A 181 15.87 -2.29 6.90
CA GLU A 181 14.69 -1.57 7.39
C GLU A 181 14.74 -1.39 8.91
N ALA A 182 15.04 -2.48 9.63
CA ALA A 182 15.22 -2.44 11.08
C ALA A 182 16.28 -1.42 11.51
N LYS A 183 17.45 -1.42 10.85
CA LYS A 183 18.51 -0.43 11.08
C LYS A 183 18.04 0.99 10.78
N GLY A 184 17.29 1.19 9.71
CA GLY A 184 16.70 2.47 9.33
C GLY A 184 15.82 3.04 10.45
N PHE A 185 14.85 2.27 10.94
CA PHE A 185 13.98 2.71 12.03
C PHE A 185 14.75 3.02 13.32
N ASN A 186 15.70 2.17 13.70
CA ASN A 186 16.54 2.42 14.86
C ASN A 186 17.35 3.72 14.72
N SER A 187 17.87 4.02 13.53
CA SER A 187 18.65 5.23 13.28
C SER A 187 17.81 6.52 13.29
N LEU A 188 16.52 6.42 12.93
CA LEU A 188 15.58 7.54 12.88
C LEU A 188 14.81 7.75 14.18
N LYS A 189 14.96 6.86 15.17
CA LYS A 189 14.21 6.88 16.43
C LYS A 189 14.15 8.27 17.08
N GLY A 190 15.29 8.94 17.24
CA GLY A 190 15.34 10.26 17.87
C GLY A 190 14.60 11.35 17.08
N GLN A 191 14.57 11.25 15.75
CA GLN A 191 13.78 12.18 14.92
C GLN A 191 12.28 11.89 15.05
N PHE A 192 11.89 10.62 15.10
CA PHE A 192 10.50 10.25 15.33
C PHE A 192 9.99 10.78 16.67
N GLU A 193 10.78 10.62 17.74
CA GLU A 193 10.45 11.12 19.07
C GLU A 193 10.40 12.65 19.13
N LYS A 194 11.28 13.34 18.37
CA LYS A 194 11.33 14.80 18.36
C LYS A 194 10.17 15.45 17.60
N TYR A 195 9.79 14.90 16.44
CA TYR A 195 8.92 15.60 15.50
C TYR A 195 7.46 15.08 15.47
N ASN A 196 7.16 13.94 16.08
CA ASN A 196 5.79 13.43 16.15
C ASN A 196 5.12 13.80 17.49
N THR A 197 3.83 14.11 17.44
CA THR A 197 3.01 14.36 18.63
C THR A 197 2.64 13.09 19.38
N GLN A 198 2.68 11.95 18.69
CA GLN A 198 2.45 10.61 19.23
C GLN A 198 3.60 9.70 18.79
N THR A 199 3.94 8.70 19.60
CA THR A 199 4.97 7.73 19.23
C THR A 199 4.52 6.90 18.04
N PRO A 200 5.17 7.00 16.86
CA PRO A 200 4.76 6.24 15.70
C PRO A 200 5.13 4.76 15.87
N VAL A 201 4.44 3.88 15.12
CA VAL A 201 4.67 2.43 15.09
C VAL A 201 6.11 2.02 14.75
N PHE A 202 6.91 2.92 14.20
CA PHE A 202 8.32 2.70 13.87
C PHE A 202 9.26 2.81 15.09
N VAL A 203 8.79 3.26 16.25
CA VAL A 203 9.57 3.40 17.48
C VAL A 203 9.24 2.26 18.45
N LYS A 204 10.29 1.60 18.96
CA LYS A 204 10.18 0.56 20.00
C LYS A 204 11.16 0.82 21.15
N SER A 205 10.82 0.28 22.32
CA SER A 205 11.71 0.29 23.50
C SER A 205 12.95 -0.57 23.27
N ILE A 206 12.76 -1.75 22.65
CA ILE A 206 13.82 -2.63 22.19
C ILE A 206 14.06 -2.37 20.70
N SER A 207 15.32 -2.21 20.30
CA SER A 207 15.71 -1.98 18.91
C SER A 207 15.15 -3.05 17.98
N TRP A 208 14.66 -2.61 16.83
CA TRP A 208 14.23 -3.49 15.75
C TRP A 208 15.38 -4.37 15.25
N LYS A 209 15.05 -5.59 14.85
CA LYS A 209 15.97 -6.53 14.19
C LYS A 209 15.35 -7.03 12.88
N GLY A 210 16.19 -7.46 11.94
CA GLY A 210 15.69 -8.22 10.79
C GLY A 210 14.93 -9.45 11.26
N GLY A 211 13.81 -9.75 10.58
CA GLY A 211 12.87 -10.80 10.96
C GLY A 211 11.78 -10.35 11.93
N ASP A 212 11.92 -9.20 12.62
CA ASP A 212 10.81 -8.63 13.38
C ASP A 212 9.64 -8.30 12.47
N THR A 213 8.42 -8.36 13.00
CA THR A 213 7.20 -7.99 12.25
C THR A 213 6.77 -6.57 12.60
N LEU A 214 6.55 -5.74 11.58
CA LEU A 214 5.95 -4.42 11.73
C LEU A 214 4.45 -4.49 11.44
N PHE A 215 3.64 -4.03 12.39
CA PHE A 215 2.18 -3.87 12.26
C PHE A 215 1.83 -2.39 12.21
N GLN A 216 0.90 -1.99 11.33
CA GLN A 216 0.49 -0.61 11.10
C GLN A 216 -1.04 -0.51 11.12
N LYS A 217 -1.66 -0.80 12.28
CA LYS A 217 -3.12 -0.95 12.38
C LYS A 217 -3.86 0.34 12.06
N ASP A 218 -3.41 1.48 12.58
CA ASP A 218 -4.01 2.79 12.28
C ASP A 218 -3.94 3.10 10.78
N LEU A 219 -2.86 2.71 10.09
CA LEU A 219 -2.73 2.85 8.64
C LEU A 219 -3.66 1.90 7.88
N ALA A 220 -3.97 0.72 8.43
CA ALA A 220 -4.95 -0.19 7.83
C ALA A 220 -6.38 0.34 7.97
N GLU A 221 -6.68 1.11 9.03
CA GLU A 221 -7.97 1.76 9.26
C GLU A 221 -8.16 3.05 8.47
N THR A 222 -7.08 3.72 8.05
CA THR A 222 -7.07 4.96 7.27
C THR A 222 -7.52 4.76 5.83
#